data_AF-A0A117KN11-F1
#
_entry.id   AF-A0A117KN11-F1
#
_cell.length_a   1.000
_cell.length_b   1.000
_cell.length_c   1.000
_cell.angle_alpha   90.00
_cell.angle_beta   90.00
_cell.angle_gamma   90.00
#
_symmetry.space_group_name_H-M   'P 1'
#
loop_
_entity.id
_entity.type
_entity.pdbx_description
1 polymer ?
#
loop_
_entity_poly.entity_id
_entity_poly.type
_entity_poly.pdbx_seq_one_letter_code
_entity_poly.pdbx_strand_id
1 'polypeptide(L)' 'EAERIIQTVEQRQEQPRPKFHFEKGDEVRVIDGPFASFNGVVEDVNYDKGKLKVIVSIFGRPTPVELDFVQVTKS' A
#
# COMPACT_ATOMS: atom_id res chain seq x y z
N GLU A 1 20.76 -44.05 -13.84
CA GLU A 1 21.25 -42.70 -13.51
C GLU A 1 21.08 -41.83 -14.74
N ALA A 2 20.29 -40.75 -14.72
CA ALA A 2 20.36 -39.63 -15.68
C ALA A 2 19.19 -38.62 -15.64
N GLU A 3 18.23 -38.66 -14.72
CA GLU A 3 17.12 -37.68 -14.77
C GLU A 3 16.82 -37.04 -13.40
N ARG A 4 17.88 -36.55 -12.75
CA ARG A 4 17.83 -35.68 -11.56
C ARG A 4 18.27 -34.24 -11.88
N ILE A 5 17.81 -33.66 -12.98
CA ILE A 5 18.15 -32.27 -13.33
C ILE A 5 16.93 -31.57 -13.96
N ILE A 6 15.85 -31.38 -13.20
CA ILE A 6 14.93 -30.26 -13.43
C ILE A 6 14.58 -29.66 -12.07
N GLN A 7 15.62 -29.22 -11.36
CA GLN A 7 15.47 -28.17 -10.36
C GLN A 7 15.67 -26.82 -11.09
N THR A 8 14.96 -25.81 -10.60
CA THR A 8 15.40 -24.39 -10.61
C THR A 8 14.91 -23.48 -11.74
N VAL A 9 13.63 -23.54 -12.17
CA VAL A 9 13.10 -22.43 -12.99
C VAL A 9 11.63 -22.08 -12.85
N GLU A 10 11.01 -22.21 -11.67
CA GLU A 10 9.70 -21.56 -11.48
C GLU A 10 9.52 -20.91 -10.10
N GLN A 11 10.63 -20.48 -9.51
CA GLN A 11 10.64 -19.29 -8.65
C GLN A 11 10.74 -18.02 -9.51
N ARG A 12 9.92 -17.92 -10.57
CA ARG A 12 9.56 -16.59 -11.05
C ARG A 12 8.52 -16.12 -10.09
N GLN A 13 9.04 -15.49 -9.03
CA GLN A 13 8.34 -14.65 -8.08
C GLN A 13 6.98 -14.31 -8.67
N GLU A 14 5.94 -14.89 -8.08
CA GLU A 14 4.62 -14.30 -8.07
C GLU A 14 4.87 -12.84 -7.71
N GLN A 15 5.11 -11.96 -8.68
CA GLN A 15 4.97 -10.54 -8.48
C GLN A 15 3.49 -10.47 -8.15
N PRO A 16 3.12 -10.32 -6.87
CA PRO A 16 1.73 -10.24 -6.55
C PRO A 16 1.34 -8.97 -7.25
N ARG A 17 0.59 -9.08 -8.36
CA ARG A 17 -0.05 -7.94 -9.00
C ARG A 17 -0.57 -7.15 -7.82
N PRO A 18 -0.09 -5.94 -7.51
CA PRO A 18 -0.61 -5.24 -6.37
C PRO A 18 -2.01 -4.87 -6.79
N LYS A 19 -2.93 -5.78 -6.47
CA LYS A 19 -4.35 -5.54 -6.37
C LYS A 19 -4.39 -4.58 -5.20
N PHE A 20 -4.14 -3.29 -5.45
CA PHE A 20 -4.16 -2.22 -4.46
C PHE A 20 -5.60 -2.07 -3.92
N HIS A 21 -6.07 -3.08 -3.19
CA HIS A 21 -7.22 -3.01 -2.34
C HIS A 21 -6.65 -2.48 -1.03
N PHE A 22 -7.02 -1.25 -0.72
CA PHE A 22 -6.73 -0.68 0.58
C PHE A 22 -7.90 -1.06 1.50
N GLU A 23 -7.57 -1.57 2.67
CA GLU A 23 -8.57 -1.90 3.67
C GLU A 23 -8.40 -0.99 4.87
N LYS A 24 -9.50 -0.80 5.62
CA LYS A 24 -9.43 -0.07 6.88
C LYS A 24 -8.43 -0.77 7.81
N GLY A 25 -7.47 -0.01 8.33
CA GLY A 25 -6.39 -0.51 9.17
C GLY A 25 -5.09 -0.79 8.43
N ASP A 26 -5.06 -0.73 7.10
CA ASP A 26 -3.82 -0.86 6.35
C ASP A 26 -2.87 0.30 6.64
N GLU A 27 -1.59 -0.02 6.82
CA GLU A 27 -0.52 0.96 6.87
C GLU A 27 -0.15 1.40 5.47
N VAL A 28 -0.19 2.71 5.25
CA VAL A 28 0.12 3.33 3.98
C VAL A 28 1.14 4.43 4.16
N ARG A 29 2.00 4.58 3.17
CA ARG A 29 2.95 5.68 3.09
C ARG A 29 2.49 6.66 2.03
N VAL A 30 2.41 7.92 2.41
CA VAL A 30 2.09 8.99 1.48
C VAL A 30 3.33 9.29 0.63
N ILE A 31 3.18 9.24 -0.69
CA ILE A 31 4.26 9.46 -1.66
C ILE A 31 4.15 10.79 -2.40
N ASP A 32 3.00 11.47 -2.28
CA ASP A 32 2.72 12.72 -2.98
C ASP A 32 2.04 13.77 -2.07
N GLY A 33 2.12 15.04 -2.46
CA GLY A 33 1.54 16.16 -1.73
C GLY A 33 2.35 16.62 -0.51
N PRO A 34 1.81 17.55 0.29
CA PRO A 34 2.51 18.15 1.43
C PRO A 34 2.76 17.17 2.59
N PHE A 35 2.13 16.00 2.54
CA PHE A 35 2.27 14.91 3.50
C PHE A 35 3.15 13.78 2.97
N ALA A 36 3.80 13.97 1.81
CA ALA A 36 4.75 12.99 1.29
C ALA A 36 5.83 12.66 2.33
N SER A 37 6.24 11.40 2.37
CA SER A 37 7.18 10.81 3.35
C SER A 37 6.62 10.55 4.74
N PHE A 38 5.36 10.91 5.04
CA PHE A 38 4.71 10.47 6.27
C PHE A 38 4.01 9.12 6.10
N ASN A 39 4.00 8.36 7.19
CA ASN A 39 3.24 7.12 7.30
C ASN A 39 1.89 7.41 7.97
N GLY A 40 0.87 6.70 7.54
CA GLY A 40 -0.46 6.77 8.11
C GLY A 40 -1.18 5.44 8.05
N VAL A 41 -2.34 5.41 8.68
CA VAL A 41 -3.22 4.24 8.70
C VAL A 41 -4.52 4.59 8.01
N VAL A 42 -4.99 3.72 7.13
CA VAL A 42 -6.28 3.89 6.44
C VAL A 42 -7.40 3.79 7.48
N GLU A 43 -8.16 4.87 7.67
CA GLU A 43 -9.34 4.92 8.52
C GLU A 43 -10.59 4.44 7.77
N ASP A 44 -10.71 4.85 6.50
CA ASP A 44 -11.87 4.56 5.66
C ASP A 44 -11.49 4.63 4.17
N VAL A 45 -12.18 3.85 3.34
CA VAL A 45 -11.92 3.75 1.91
C VAL A 45 -13.19 3.98 1.13
N ASN A 46 -13.21 5.05 0.33
CA ASN A 46 -14.32 5.40 -0.54
C ASN A 46 -13.99 5.02 -1.98
N TYR A 47 -14.36 3.79 -2.36
CA TYR A 47 -14.18 3.27 -3.71
C TYR A 47 -15.04 4.00 -4.75
N ASP A 48 -16.26 4.44 -4.39
CA ASP A 48 -17.15 5.18 -5.30
C ASP A 48 -16.56 6.52 -5.74
N LYS A 49 -15.85 7.21 -4.83
CA LYS A 49 -15.24 8.51 -5.10
C LYS A 49 -13.76 8.46 -5.46
N GLY A 50 -13.11 7.30 -5.33
CA GLY A 50 -11.68 7.20 -5.56
C GLY A 50 -10.82 7.80 -4.42
N LYS A 51 -11.36 7.92 -3.19
CA LYS A 51 -10.71 8.63 -2.07
C LYS A 51 -10.41 7.71 -0.90
N LEU A 52 -9.29 7.94 -0.25
CA LEU A 52 -8.83 7.26 0.96
C LEU A 52 -8.78 8.26 2.11
N LYS A 53 -9.38 7.89 3.23
CA LYS A 53 -9.24 8.64 4.47
C LYS A 53 -8.13 7.99 5.30
N VAL A 54 -7.04 8.71 5.48
CA VAL A 54 -5.83 8.21 6.14
C VAL A 54 -5.55 9.07 7.36
N ILE A 55 -5.26 8.45 8.50
CA ILE A 55 -4.79 9.12 9.70
C ILE A 55 -3.26 9.13 9.65
N VAL A 56 -2.70 10.29 9.38
CA VAL A 56 -1.25 10.50 9.36
C VAL A 56 -0.81 10.99 10.74
N SER A 57 0.29 10.45 11.25
CA SER A 57 0.87 10.90 12.51
C SER A 57 1.93 11.98 12.24
N ILE A 58 1.56 13.24 12.46
CA ILE A 58 2.45 14.39 12.26
C ILE A 58 2.75 15.02 13.63
N PHE A 59 4.03 15.11 14.00
CA PHE A 59 4.47 15.62 15.32
C PHE A 59 3.78 14.95 16.52
N GLY A 60 3.49 13.65 16.42
CA GLY A 60 2.79 12.89 17.46
C GLY A 60 1.29 13.20 17.57
N ARG A 61 0.70 13.94 16.62
CA ARG A 61 -0.72 14.22 16.54
C ARG A 61 -1.36 13.44 15.39
N PRO A 62 -2.42 12.64 15.64
CA PRO A 62 -3.18 12.00 14.58
C PRO A 62 -3.96 13.07 13.82
N THR A 63 -3.67 13.20 12.53
CA THR A 63 -4.33 14.16 11.65
C THR A 63 -5.02 13.38 10.52
N PRO A 64 -6.36 13.40 10.44
CA PRO A 64 -7.08 12.77 9.34
C PRO A 64 -6.90 13.60 8.06
N VAL A 65 -6.50 12.96 6.98
CA VAL A 65 -6.34 13.55 5.65
C VAL A 65 -7.05 12.68 4.62
N GLU A 66 -7.60 13.31 3.59
CA GLU A 66 -8.17 12.62 2.44
C GLU A 66 -7.17 12.65 1.28
N LEU A 67 -6.81 11.49 0.77
CA LEU A 67 -5.81 11.30 -0.28
C LEU A 67 -6.38 10.43 -1.40
N ASP A 68 -5.84 10.56 -2.60
CA ASP A 68 -6.17 9.65 -3.69
C ASP A 68 -5.36 8.34 -3.60
N PHE A 69 -5.90 7.27 -4.17
CA PHE A 69 -5.24 5.95 -4.26
C PHE A 69 -3.83 6.01 -4.87
N VAL A 70 -3.58 6.98 -5.75
CA VAL A 70 -2.29 7.18 -6.41
C VAL A 70 -1.27 7.95 -5.57
N GLN A 71 -1.72 8.67 -4.53
CA GLN A 71 -0.88 9.50 -3.67
C GLN A 71 -0.31 8.71 -2.49
N VAL A 72 -0.74 7.47 -2.32
CA VAL A 72 -0.30 6.57 -1.26
C VAL A 72 0.24 5.28 -1.86
N THR A 73 1.20 4.67 -1.17
CA THR A 73 1.65 3.31 -1.42
C THR A 73 1.38 2.46 -0.18
N LYS A 74 1.02 1.20 -0.39
CA LYS A 74 1.00 0.22 0.71
C LYS A 74 2.44 0.01 1.19
N SER A 75 2.64 0.06 2.50
CA SER A 75 3.93 -0.26 3.14
C SER A 75 4.12 -1.77 3.27
#